data_AF-X0Y7K5-F1
#
_entry.id   AF-X0Y7K5-F1
#
_cell.length_a   1.000
_cell.length_b   1.000
_cell.length_c   1.000
_cell.angle_alpha   90.00
_cell.angle_beta   90.00
_cell.angle_gamma   90.00
#
_symmetry.space_group_name_H-M   'P 1'
#
loop_
_entity.id
_entity.type
_entity.pdbx_description
1 polymer ?
#
loop_
_entity_poly.entity_id
_entity_poly.type
_entity_poly.pdbx_seq_one_letter_code
_entity_poly.pdbx_strand_id
1 'polypeptide(L)'
;TEPIESDLGDAPDSTNNSGKHMTAYPKGGPSGVRAHYPTVYDDGSGTGPYGPIHLNPLAVAHLGKTITHETEADSGSDQDGINNIIPQSNSPDNDKGDNGVIFPVNMPQCRWTTLDYIVNIINPGTKLWVNVWCDWNRDGDWDDDGNTDDSALICTKGLVSEWTVQNQYLFNLPAGLNQLTTPAFLSWHPDNDTKEIWMRVTLSEKPWTGGSDPGSRGNGGS
;
A
#
# COMPACT_ATOMS: atom_id res chain seq x y z
N THR A 1 -14.61 22.27 -16.50
CA THR A 1 -13.54 21.88 -15.58
C THR A 1 -13.35 20.41 -15.79
N GLU A 2 -12.17 20.00 -16.26
CA GLU A 2 -11.84 18.57 -16.30
C GLU A 2 -11.96 18.01 -14.87
N PRO A 3 -12.41 16.76 -14.70
CA PRO A 3 -12.44 16.12 -13.38
C PRO A 3 -11.06 16.18 -12.75
N ILE A 4 -11.00 16.35 -11.42
CA ILE A 4 -9.75 16.10 -10.71
C ILE A 4 -9.55 14.59 -10.76
N GLU A 5 -8.56 14.18 -11.52
CA GLU A 5 -8.15 12.79 -11.63
C GLU A 5 -7.48 12.38 -10.30
N SER A 6 -7.83 11.20 -9.77
CA SER A 6 -7.31 10.64 -8.52
C SER A 6 -6.59 9.32 -8.80
N ASP A 7 -5.99 8.75 -7.77
CA ASP A 7 -5.20 7.52 -7.85
C ASP A 7 -5.38 6.77 -6.51
N LEU A 8 -5.56 5.45 -6.58
CA LEU A 8 -5.88 4.55 -5.46
C LEU A 8 -4.92 3.35 -5.47
N GLY A 9 -4.98 2.51 -4.43
CA GLY A 9 -4.15 1.30 -4.39
C GLY A 9 -4.75 0.13 -5.18
N ASP A 10 -4.02 -1.00 -5.18
CA ASP A 10 -4.34 -2.16 -6.03
C ASP A 10 -4.47 -3.48 -5.27
N ALA A 11 -4.29 -3.42 -3.95
CA ALA A 11 -4.42 -4.59 -3.09
C ALA A 11 -5.89 -5.08 -3.07
N PRO A 12 -6.13 -6.40 -3.03
CA PRO A 12 -7.48 -6.95 -3.03
C PRO A 12 -8.27 -6.49 -1.80
N ASP A 13 -9.51 -6.10 -2.00
CA ASP A 13 -10.35 -5.56 -0.93
C ASP A 13 -11.67 -6.32 -0.87
N SER A 14 -12.03 -6.89 0.28
CA SER A 14 -13.33 -7.58 0.46
C SER A 14 -14.44 -6.70 1.05
N THR A 15 -14.17 -5.42 1.26
CA THR A 15 -15.13 -4.35 1.57
C THR A 15 -15.52 -3.53 0.34
N ASN A 16 -15.26 -4.07 -0.86
CA ASN A 16 -15.59 -3.45 -2.15
C ASN A 16 -17.09 -3.20 -2.41
N ASN A 17 -17.39 -2.30 -3.36
CA ASN A 17 -18.73 -1.88 -3.77
C ASN A 17 -19.58 -3.02 -4.35
N SER A 18 -18.95 -4.11 -4.81
CA SER A 18 -19.64 -5.28 -5.34
C SER A 18 -20.06 -6.30 -4.26
N GLY A 19 -19.65 -6.10 -3.00
CA GLY A 19 -19.88 -7.01 -1.87
C GLY A 19 -19.29 -8.41 -2.09
N LYS A 20 -18.24 -8.52 -2.91
CA LYS A 20 -17.59 -9.80 -3.23
C LYS A 20 -16.38 -10.04 -2.33
N HIS A 21 -16.09 -11.30 -2.03
CA HIS A 21 -14.85 -11.63 -1.34
C HIS A 21 -13.69 -11.65 -2.33
N MET A 22 -12.63 -10.93 -1.99
CA MET A 22 -11.35 -11.02 -2.69
C MET A 22 -10.35 -11.85 -1.90
N THR A 23 -9.38 -12.44 -2.59
CA THR A 23 -8.36 -13.33 -2.01
C THR A 23 -6.99 -12.68 -2.03
N ALA A 24 -6.37 -12.57 -0.85
CA ALA A 24 -5.01 -12.08 -0.69
C ALA A 24 -4.00 -13.17 -1.09
N TYR A 25 -4.19 -14.40 -0.58
CA TYR A 25 -3.31 -15.53 -0.85
C TYR A 25 -4.07 -16.83 -1.16
N PRO A 26 -3.74 -17.53 -2.26
CA PRO A 26 -2.92 -17.04 -3.38
C PRO A 26 -3.57 -15.81 -4.05
N LYS A 27 -2.74 -14.90 -4.59
CA LYS A 27 -3.19 -13.66 -5.25
C LYS A 27 -4.28 -13.95 -6.27
N GLY A 28 -5.45 -13.37 -6.08
CA GLY A 28 -6.59 -13.52 -6.99
C GLY A 28 -7.22 -14.93 -7.05
N GLY A 29 -6.88 -15.80 -6.11
CA GLY A 29 -7.52 -17.11 -5.93
C GLY A 29 -6.75 -18.31 -6.50
N PRO A 30 -7.26 -19.55 -6.34
CA PRO A 30 -8.57 -19.94 -5.77
C PRO A 30 -8.73 -19.58 -4.28
N SER A 31 -9.96 -19.69 -3.74
CA SER A 31 -10.28 -19.31 -2.35
C SER A 31 -9.23 -19.76 -1.34
N GLY A 32 -8.73 -18.79 -0.59
CA GLY A 32 -7.69 -18.98 0.42
C GLY A 32 -7.84 -17.91 1.51
N VAL A 33 -6.76 -17.19 1.77
CA VAL A 33 -6.74 -16.08 2.73
C VAL A 33 -7.56 -14.93 2.16
N ARG A 34 -8.60 -14.52 2.90
CA ARG A 34 -9.48 -13.42 2.50
C ARG A 34 -8.71 -12.10 2.63
N ALA A 35 -8.86 -11.24 1.64
CA ALA A 35 -8.22 -9.94 1.65
C ALA A 35 -9.04 -8.91 2.43
N HIS A 36 -8.35 -8.17 3.28
CA HIS A 36 -8.87 -7.12 4.15
C HIS A 36 -8.04 -5.85 4.00
N TYR A 37 -7.37 -5.64 2.86
CA TYR A 37 -6.66 -4.39 2.58
C TYR A 37 -7.67 -3.29 2.22
N PRO A 38 -7.72 -2.17 2.95
CA PRO A 38 -8.54 -1.03 2.57
C PRO A 38 -7.93 -0.40 1.32
N THR A 39 -8.61 -0.62 0.19
CA THR A 39 -8.21 -0.12 -1.13
C THR A 39 -9.31 0.73 -1.74
N VAL A 40 -10.57 0.34 -1.53
CA VAL A 40 -11.74 1.10 -1.97
C VAL A 40 -11.90 2.34 -1.09
N TYR A 41 -11.95 3.52 -1.70
CA TYR A 41 -12.05 4.79 -0.99
C TYR A 41 -13.49 5.09 -0.53
N ASP A 42 -14.49 4.78 -1.34
CA ASP A 42 -15.91 4.93 -1.02
C ASP A 42 -16.67 3.65 -1.39
N ASP A 43 -17.01 2.85 -0.38
CA ASP A 43 -17.85 1.65 -0.51
C ASP A 43 -19.35 1.96 -0.35
N GLY A 44 -19.71 3.24 -0.21
CA GLY A 44 -21.07 3.73 0.03
C GLY A 44 -21.64 3.42 1.42
N SER A 45 -20.88 2.77 2.32
CA SER A 45 -21.36 2.37 3.66
C SER A 45 -21.34 3.51 4.67
N GLY A 46 -20.43 4.48 4.49
CA GLY A 46 -20.17 5.51 5.49
C GLY A 46 -19.47 4.99 6.77
N THR A 47 -19.05 3.72 6.82
CA THR A 47 -18.52 3.07 8.02
C THR A 47 -17.05 2.64 7.97
N GLY A 48 -16.39 2.63 6.81
CA GLY A 48 -14.98 2.24 6.66
C GLY A 48 -14.68 0.77 7.02
N PRO A 49 -13.39 0.35 7.04
CA PRO A 49 -12.20 1.15 6.73
C PRO A 49 -12.10 1.49 5.24
N TYR A 50 -11.58 2.67 4.92
CA TYR A 50 -11.43 3.15 3.54
C TYR A 50 -9.97 3.10 3.09
N GLY A 51 -9.76 2.83 1.81
CA GLY A 51 -8.46 3.00 1.18
C GLY A 51 -8.03 4.46 1.09
N PRO A 52 -6.72 4.74 1.15
CA PRO A 52 -6.20 6.08 0.90
C PRO A 52 -6.43 6.48 -0.56
N ILE A 53 -6.77 7.74 -0.79
CA ILE A 53 -6.89 8.34 -2.11
C ILE A 53 -5.85 9.43 -2.30
N HIS A 54 -5.16 9.40 -3.44
CA HIS A 54 -4.27 10.47 -3.85
C HIS A 54 -5.04 11.45 -4.73
N LEU A 55 -5.60 12.48 -4.09
CA LEU A 55 -6.35 13.53 -4.78
C LEU A 55 -5.40 14.44 -5.56
N ASN A 56 -5.62 14.56 -6.88
CA ASN A 56 -4.77 15.36 -7.77
C ASN A 56 -3.30 14.90 -7.72
N PRO A 57 -3.00 13.67 -8.15
CA PRO A 57 -1.69 13.04 -8.00
C PRO A 57 -0.58 13.75 -8.78
N LEU A 58 -0.94 14.62 -9.72
CA LEU A 58 -0.02 15.46 -10.49
C LEU A 58 0.21 16.86 -9.87
N ALA A 59 -0.34 17.16 -8.70
CA ALA A 59 -0.19 18.49 -8.08
C ALA A 59 1.22 18.73 -7.51
N VAL A 60 1.77 17.72 -6.83
CA VAL A 60 2.99 17.86 -6.04
C VAL A 60 4.01 16.79 -6.37
N ALA A 61 3.65 15.53 -6.19
CA ALA A 61 4.53 14.40 -6.41
C ALA A 61 3.72 13.11 -6.43
N HIS A 62 4.22 12.07 -7.08
CA HIS A 62 3.65 10.73 -7.04
C HIS A 62 4.74 9.66 -6.94
N LEU A 63 4.36 8.45 -6.53
CA LEU A 63 5.24 7.29 -6.57
C LEU A 63 5.42 6.82 -8.02
N GLY A 64 6.58 6.23 -8.31
CA GLY A 64 6.86 5.68 -9.63
C GLY A 64 7.11 6.73 -10.71
N LYS A 65 7.10 6.27 -11.97
CA LYS A 65 7.40 7.10 -13.15
C LYS A 65 6.15 7.68 -13.81
N THR A 66 5.05 6.99 -13.66
CA THR A 66 3.74 7.25 -14.25
C THR A 66 2.69 6.93 -13.21
N ILE A 67 1.45 7.34 -13.46
CA ILE A 67 0.27 7.01 -12.67
C ILE A 67 -0.85 6.67 -13.65
N THR A 68 -1.82 5.88 -13.21
CA THR A 68 -3.03 5.56 -13.97
C THR A 68 -4.23 6.05 -13.18
N HIS A 69 -4.91 7.08 -13.70
CA HIS A 69 -5.90 7.79 -12.91
C HIS A 69 -7.22 7.04 -12.75
N GLU A 70 -7.61 6.81 -11.51
CA GLU A 70 -8.85 6.14 -11.14
C GLU A 70 -9.74 7.03 -10.29
N THR A 71 -11.06 6.99 -10.55
CA THR A 71 -12.03 7.66 -9.66
C THR A 71 -12.32 6.82 -8.41
N GLU A 72 -12.24 5.50 -8.53
CA GLU A 72 -12.41 4.51 -7.48
C GLU A 72 -11.69 3.22 -7.90
N ALA A 73 -11.19 2.45 -6.93
CA ALA A 73 -10.37 1.28 -7.18
C ALA A 73 -11.12 0.11 -7.84
N ASP A 74 -12.44 0.03 -7.69
CA ASP A 74 -13.25 -1.15 -8.08
C ASP A 74 -14.44 -0.84 -9.01
N SER A 75 -14.63 0.43 -9.36
CA SER A 75 -15.79 0.88 -10.12
C SER A 75 -15.55 2.19 -10.88
N GLY A 76 -16.51 2.53 -11.75
CA GLY A 76 -16.44 3.77 -12.53
C GLY A 76 -15.53 3.65 -13.75
N SER A 77 -15.07 4.79 -14.24
CA SER A 77 -14.13 4.87 -15.36
C SER A 77 -12.72 5.05 -14.81
N ASP A 78 -11.78 4.35 -15.42
CA ASP A 78 -10.34 4.55 -15.23
C ASP A 78 -9.71 5.04 -16.56
N GLN A 79 -8.59 5.75 -16.46
CA GLN A 79 -7.83 6.31 -17.59
C GLN A 79 -7.28 5.22 -18.51
N ASP A 80 -6.95 4.06 -17.97
CA ASP A 80 -6.38 2.94 -18.71
C ASP A 80 -7.46 1.95 -19.20
N GLY A 81 -8.64 2.05 -18.60
CA GLY A 81 -9.86 1.34 -18.95
C GLY A 81 -10.11 0.11 -18.09
N ILE A 82 -9.28 -0.13 -17.07
CA ILE A 82 -9.39 -1.24 -16.13
C ILE A 82 -9.15 -0.72 -14.72
N ASN A 83 -10.14 -0.89 -13.85
CA ASN A 83 -10.00 -0.60 -12.42
C ASN A 83 -8.88 -1.41 -11.77
N ASN A 84 -8.19 -0.81 -10.80
CA ASN A 84 -7.13 -1.43 -9.99
C ASN A 84 -7.53 -2.81 -9.46
N ILE A 85 -8.78 -2.98 -9.01
CA ILE A 85 -9.35 -4.27 -8.60
C ILE A 85 -10.67 -4.60 -9.33
N ILE A 86 -10.87 -5.88 -9.64
CA ILE A 86 -12.11 -6.42 -10.22
C ILE A 86 -12.67 -7.52 -9.31
N PRO A 87 -13.58 -7.17 -8.38
CA PRO A 87 -14.08 -8.12 -7.38
C PRO A 87 -14.84 -9.32 -7.98
N GLN A 88 -15.53 -9.15 -9.11
CA GLN A 88 -16.33 -10.21 -9.77
C GLN A 88 -15.46 -11.36 -10.28
N SER A 89 -14.25 -11.05 -10.74
CA SER A 89 -13.27 -12.02 -11.22
C SER A 89 -12.19 -12.35 -10.18
N ASN A 90 -12.27 -11.75 -8.98
CA ASN A 90 -11.23 -11.83 -7.95
C ASN A 90 -9.85 -11.45 -8.52
N SER A 91 -9.78 -10.37 -9.31
CA SER A 91 -8.56 -9.90 -9.96
C SER A 91 -8.05 -8.64 -9.27
N PRO A 92 -7.03 -8.70 -8.41
CA PRO A 92 -6.34 -7.51 -7.89
C PRO A 92 -5.17 -7.08 -8.79
N ASP A 93 -4.55 -5.93 -8.49
CA ASP A 93 -3.29 -5.46 -9.11
C ASP A 93 -3.39 -5.40 -10.64
N ASN A 94 -4.44 -4.73 -11.13
CA ASN A 94 -4.65 -4.52 -12.57
C ASN A 94 -4.13 -3.15 -13.05
N ASP A 95 -3.52 -2.37 -12.16
CA ASP A 95 -2.90 -1.11 -12.51
C ASP A 95 -1.75 -1.34 -13.50
N LYS A 96 -1.54 -0.36 -14.38
CA LYS A 96 -0.39 -0.34 -15.30
C LYS A 96 0.60 0.77 -14.93
N GLY A 97 0.43 1.35 -13.75
CA GLY A 97 0.98 2.64 -13.30
C GLY A 97 1.82 2.55 -12.03
N ASP A 98 2.13 3.72 -11.45
CA ASP A 98 2.42 4.13 -10.05
C ASP A 98 3.30 3.27 -9.10
N ASN A 99 3.74 2.10 -9.53
CA ASN A 99 4.68 1.25 -8.84
C ASN A 99 6.03 1.97 -8.64
N GLY A 100 6.23 2.50 -7.43
CA GLY A 100 7.43 3.22 -7.04
C GLY A 100 8.60 2.30 -6.67
N VAL A 101 8.34 1.06 -6.28
CA VAL A 101 9.36 0.16 -5.73
C VAL A 101 10.30 -0.36 -6.82
N ILE A 102 11.61 -0.35 -6.54
CA ILE A 102 12.63 -0.90 -7.43
C ILE A 102 12.89 -2.37 -7.08
N PHE A 103 12.55 -3.26 -7.99
CA PHE A 103 12.76 -4.70 -7.85
C PHE A 103 14.09 -5.18 -8.48
N PRO A 104 14.67 -6.29 -7.98
CA PRO A 104 14.16 -7.15 -6.90
C PRO A 104 14.42 -6.56 -5.51
N VAL A 105 13.45 -6.74 -4.59
CA VAL A 105 13.64 -6.45 -3.16
C VAL A 105 13.94 -7.77 -2.44
N ASN A 106 15.02 -7.81 -1.66
CA ASN A 106 15.37 -8.96 -0.84
C ASN A 106 15.09 -8.66 0.63
N MET A 107 14.11 -9.34 1.22
CA MET A 107 13.63 -9.06 2.58
C MET A 107 13.81 -10.24 3.54
N PRO A 108 15.01 -10.79 3.73
CA PRO A 108 15.20 -12.04 4.49
C PRO A 108 14.77 -11.93 5.96
N GLN A 109 14.35 -13.05 6.53
CA GLN A 109 13.77 -13.12 7.86
C GLN A 109 14.75 -12.61 8.92
N CYS A 110 14.27 -11.72 9.79
CA CYS A 110 15.00 -11.16 10.92
C CYS A 110 16.34 -10.49 10.53
N ARG A 111 16.36 -9.84 9.36
CA ARG A 111 17.46 -9.00 8.92
C ARG A 111 17.02 -7.56 8.74
N TRP A 112 17.96 -6.67 9.02
CA TRP A 112 17.84 -5.27 8.66
C TRP A 112 17.88 -5.15 7.14
N THR A 113 16.83 -4.58 6.59
CA THR A 113 16.58 -4.49 5.16
C THR A 113 16.21 -3.06 4.80
N THR A 114 16.56 -2.65 3.58
CA THR A 114 16.10 -1.42 2.96
C THR A 114 15.45 -1.75 1.63
N LEU A 115 14.53 -0.91 1.17
CA LEU A 115 14.03 -0.96 -0.20
C LEU A 115 14.34 0.36 -0.91
N ASP A 116 14.60 0.26 -2.21
CA ASP A 116 14.76 1.42 -3.07
C ASP A 116 13.43 1.71 -3.77
N TYR A 117 13.12 2.99 -3.95
CA TYR A 117 11.90 3.44 -4.59
C TYR A 117 12.10 4.75 -5.36
N ILE A 118 11.16 5.05 -6.25
CA ILE A 118 11.14 6.25 -7.09
C ILE A 118 9.99 7.14 -6.64
N VAL A 119 10.30 8.42 -6.46
CA VAL A 119 9.33 9.51 -6.32
C VAL A 119 9.53 10.48 -7.48
N ASN A 120 8.47 10.76 -8.22
CA ASN A 120 8.48 11.83 -9.22
C ASN A 120 7.99 13.13 -8.60
N ILE A 121 8.86 14.13 -8.51
CA ILE A 121 8.54 15.43 -7.92
C ILE A 121 8.12 16.39 -9.02
N ILE A 122 6.91 16.93 -8.91
CA ILE A 122 6.35 17.92 -9.84
C ILE A 122 6.57 19.33 -9.28
N ASN A 123 6.29 19.52 -7.99
CA ASN A 123 6.46 20.79 -7.30
C ASN A 123 7.45 20.66 -6.12
N PRO A 124 8.74 20.99 -6.33
CA PRO A 124 9.78 20.93 -5.31
C PRO A 124 9.51 21.81 -4.09
N GLY A 125 10.13 21.45 -2.96
CA GLY A 125 10.04 22.22 -1.71
C GLY A 125 8.83 21.86 -0.83
N THR A 126 7.92 21.02 -1.33
CA THR A 126 6.87 20.42 -0.51
C THR A 126 7.46 19.38 0.42
N LYS A 127 6.99 19.38 1.67
CA LYS A 127 7.34 18.37 2.66
C LYS A 127 6.55 17.10 2.36
N LEU A 128 7.23 15.98 2.27
CA LEU A 128 6.60 14.70 1.96
C LEU A 128 7.01 13.64 2.99
N TRP A 129 6.13 12.68 3.22
CA TRP A 129 6.33 11.56 4.12
C TRP A 129 6.02 10.27 3.37
N VAL A 130 6.92 9.30 3.50
CA VAL A 130 6.73 7.94 2.99
C VAL A 130 6.45 7.00 4.13
N ASN A 131 5.45 6.15 3.93
CA ASN A 131 5.16 5.02 4.80
C ASN A 131 5.14 3.73 3.98
N VAL A 132 5.53 2.63 4.61
CA VAL A 132 5.54 1.30 3.98
C VAL A 132 4.89 0.30 4.91
N TRP A 133 4.00 -0.53 4.36
CA TRP A 133 3.45 -1.70 5.01
C TRP A 133 3.79 -2.97 4.25
N CYS A 134 4.00 -4.06 4.98
CA CYS A 134 4.19 -5.39 4.43
C CYS A 134 3.37 -6.37 5.24
N ASP A 135 2.51 -7.15 4.59
CA ASP A 135 1.78 -8.26 5.20
C ASP A 135 2.74 -9.43 5.42
N TRP A 136 3.40 -9.43 6.57
CA TRP A 136 4.50 -10.33 6.86
C TRP A 136 4.00 -11.76 7.11
N ASN A 137 2.86 -11.88 7.78
CA ASN A 137 2.32 -13.17 8.21
C ASN A 137 1.40 -13.82 7.16
N ARG A 138 1.00 -13.07 6.12
CA ARG A 138 0.14 -13.46 5.00
C ARG A 138 -1.27 -13.82 5.43
N ASP A 139 -1.86 -13.06 6.32
CA ASP A 139 -3.22 -13.27 6.80
C ASP A 139 -4.27 -12.36 6.16
N GLY A 140 -3.83 -11.48 5.25
CA GLY A 140 -4.70 -10.70 4.39
C GLY A 140 -4.93 -9.27 4.85
N ASP A 141 -4.15 -8.75 5.80
CA ASP A 141 -4.20 -7.36 6.25
C ASP A 141 -2.80 -6.76 6.52
N TRP A 142 -2.76 -5.54 7.07
CA TRP A 142 -1.53 -4.76 7.31
C TRP A 142 -1.49 -4.20 8.74
N ASP A 143 -2.27 -4.77 9.66
CA ASP A 143 -2.47 -4.25 11.02
C ASP A 143 -1.74 -4.98 12.12
N ASP A 144 -0.84 -5.91 11.80
CA ASP A 144 -0.11 -6.63 12.84
C ASP A 144 1.15 -5.92 13.35
N ASP A 145 1.35 -6.01 14.65
CA ASP A 145 2.63 -5.70 15.29
C ASP A 145 3.02 -6.66 16.42
N GLY A 146 4.33 -6.89 16.57
CA GLY A 146 4.86 -7.84 17.55
C GLY A 146 4.67 -7.46 19.03
N ASN A 147 4.12 -6.27 19.34
CA ASN A 147 3.71 -5.90 20.70
C ASN A 147 2.25 -6.25 21.00
N THR A 148 1.37 -6.18 20.02
CA THR A 148 -0.09 -6.32 20.19
C THR A 148 -0.62 -7.63 19.68
N ASP A 149 -0.02 -8.19 18.64
CA ASP A 149 -0.54 -9.33 17.90
C ASP A 149 0.27 -10.59 18.18
N ASP A 150 -0.43 -11.72 18.26
CA ASP A 150 -0.02 -12.97 18.90
C ASP A 150 1.33 -13.50 18.40
N SER A 151 2.42 -13.06 19.05
CA SER A 151 3.78 -13.62 19.12
C SER A 151 4.51 -14.02 17.82
N ALA A 152 3.93 -13.82 16.63
CA ALA A 152 4.50 -14.23 15.35
C ALA A 152 5.58 -13.27 14.86
N LEU A 153 5.34 -11.95 14.92
CA LEU A 153 6.23 -10.91 14.37
C LEU A 153 7.39 -10.53 15.31
N ILE A 154 8.11 -11.54 15.79
CA ILE A 154 9.24 -11.36 16.71
C ILE A 154 10.53 -11.89 16.08
N CYS A 155 11.58 -11.09 16.19
CA CYS A 155 12.92 -11.44 15.79
C CYS A 155 13.90 -11.31 16.95
N THR A 156 15.02 -12.04 16.89
CA THR A 156 16.08 -11.93 17.91
C THR A 156 16.65 -10.52 18.05
N LYS A 157 16.50 -9.69 17.02
CA LYS A 157 16.96 -8.30 16.96
C LYS A 157 15.91 -7.28 17.42
N GLY A 158 14.67 -7.69 17.64
CA GLY A 158 13.58 -6.79 18.01
C GLY A 158 12.23 -7.27 17.52
N LEU A 159 11.21 -6.49 17.84
CA LEU A 159 9.85 -6.68 17.35
C LEU A 159 9.74 -6.18 15.92
N VAL A 160 8.88 -6.84 15.14
CA VAL A 160 8.54 -6.46 13.78
C VAL A 160 7.11 -5.93 13.76
N SER A 161 6.87 -4.96 12.90
CA SER A 161 5.56 -4.37 12.63
C SER A 161 5.32 -4.46 11.13
N GLU A 162 4.07 -4.67 10.74
CA GLU A 162 3.69 -4.60 9.32
C GLU A 162 3.83 -3.18 8.80
N TRP A 163 3.55 -2.16 9.60
CA TRP A 163 3.96 -0.77 9.34
C TRP A 163 5.49 -0.56 9.47
N THR A 164 6.21 -1.10 8.49
CA THR A 164 7.66 -1.32 8.52
C THR A 164 8.50 -0.04 8.36
N VAL A 165 8.04 0.93 7.56
CA VAL A 165 8.65 2.27 7.46
C VAL A 165 7.62 3.29 7.90
N GLN A 166 7.94 4.00 8.98
CA GLN A 166 7.06 4.96 9.59
C GLN A 166 7.57 6.38 9.34
N ASN A 167 6.81 7.14 8.56
CA ASN A 167 7.00 8.57 8.34
C ASN A 167 8.43 8.95 7.93
N GLN A 168 8.99 8.26 6.93
CA GLN A 168 10.25 8.70 6.32
C GLN A 168 10.06 10.10 5.75
N TYR A 169 10.72 11.09 6.36
CA TYR A 169 10.63 12.47 5.94
C TYR A 169 11.51 12.73 4.70
N LEU A 170 10.88 13.23 3.64
CA LEU A 170 11.53 13.63 2.39
C LEU A 170 11.58 15.16 2.30
N PHE A 171 12.76 15.68 2.00
CA PHE A 171 13.00 17.11 1.92
C PHE A 171 14.03 17.43 0.85
N ASN A 172 13.96 18.64 0.30
CA ASN A 172 14.90 19.18 -0.69
C ASN A 172 15.08 18.32 -1.95
N LEU A 173 14.04 17.58 -2.36
CA LEU A 173 14.08 16.83 -3.62
C LEU A 173 13.88 17.77 -4.83
N PRO A 174 14.75 17.70 -5.86
CA PRO A 174 14.56 18.43 -7.10
C PRO A 174 13.36 17.89 -7.89
N ALA A 175 12.86 18.69 -8.84
CA ALA A 175 11.83 18.25 -9.77
C ALA A 175 12.33 17.07 -10.63
N GLY A 176 11.42 16.16 -10.97
CA GLY A 176 11.67 14.94 -11.73
C GLY A 176 11.83 13.70 -10.86
N LEU A 177 12.39 12.65 -11.47
CA LEU A 177 12.55 11.34 -10.83
C LEU A 177 13.67 11.37 -9.80
N ASN A 178 13.33 10.99 -8.57
CA ASN A 178 14.26 10.84 -7.46
C ASN A 178 14.24 9.38 -7.01
N GLN A 179 15.39 8.71 -7.09
CA GLN A 179 15.56 7.39 -6.47
C GLN A 179 16.00 7.58 -5.02
N LEU A 180 15.27 6.93 -4.12
CA LEU A 180 15.42 7.03 -2.67
C LEU A 180 15.52 5.63 -2.08
N THR A 181 16.06 5.55 -0.86
CA THR A 181 16.16 4.32 -0.08
C THR A 181 15.46 4.54 1.25
N THR A 182 14.71 3.55 1.71
CA THR A 182 14.08 3.62 3.05
C THR A 182 15.13 3.58 4.16
N PRO A 183 14.82 4.08 5.37
CA PRO A 183 15.52 3.65 6.56
C PRO A 183 15.51 2.12 6.67
N ALA A 184 16.52 1.58 7.35
CA ALA A 184 16.56 0.15 7.60
C ALA A 184 15.40 -0.24 8.52
N PHE A 185 14.67 -1.29 8.13
CA PHE A 185 13.61 -1.91 8.92
C PHE A 185 13.91 -3.39 9.13
N LEU A 186 13.28 -4.00 10.13
CA LEU A 186 13.47 -5.42 10.42
C LEU A 186 12.44 -6.23 9.63
N SER A 187 12.89 -7.02 8.67
CA SER A 187 12.00 -7.86 7.87
C SER A 187 11.63 -9.15 8.59
N TRP A 188 10.44 -9.70 8.30
CA TRP A 188 9.97 -11.00 8.77
C TRP A 188 9.57 -11.97 7.65
N HIS A 189 9.91 -11.70 6.38
CA HIS A 189 9.60 -12.64 5.30
C HIS A 189 10.40 -13.96 5.44
N PRO A 190 9.76 -15.15 5.54
CA PRO A 190 10.47 -16.39 5.85
C PRO A 190 11.50 -16.81 4.80
N ASP A 191 12.73 -17.13 5.25
CA ASP A 191 13.89 -17.42 4.37
C ASP A 191 13.69 -18.61 3.41
N ASN A 192 12.79 -19.54 3.73
CA ASN A 192 12.49 -20.74 2.92
C ASN A 192 11.24 -20.59 2.06
N ASP A 193 10.65 -19.40 2.01
CA ASP A 193 9.39 -19.15 1.34
C ASP A 193 9.59 -18.17 0.18
N THR A 194 9.25 -18.60 -1.03
CA THR A 194 9.23 -17.73 -2.22
C THR A 194 7.87 -17.13 -2.47
N LYS A 195 6.90 -17.36 -1.57
CA LYS A 195 5.56 -16.78 -1.71
C LYS A 195 5.62 -15.27 -1.56
N GLU A 196 4.88 -14.62 -2.44
CA GLU A 196 4.69 -13.19 -2.46
C GLU A 196 3.93 -12.73 -1.20
N ILE A 197 4.12 -11.46 -0.85
CA ILE A 197 3.40 -10.75 0.19
C ILE A 197 2.85 -9.46 -0.39
N TRP A 198 1.75 -8.95 0.16
CA TRP A 198 1.25 -7.64 -0.21
C TRP A 198 2.03 -6.53 0.49
N MET A 199 2.42 -5.52 -0.29
CA MET A 199 3.11 -4.33 0.19
C MET A 199 2.29 -3.10 -0.18
N ARG A 200 2.25 -2.12 0.72
CA ARG A 200 1.72 -0.77 0.45
C ARG A 200 2.81 0.25 0.65
N VAL A 201 2.96 1.17 -0.30
CA VAL A 201 3.80 2.37 -0.13
C VAL A 201 2.89 3.58 -0.30
N THR A 202 2.94 4.53 0.63
CA THR A 202 2.19 5.78 0.52
C THR A 202 3.13 6.97 0.51
N LEU A 203 2.68 8.04 -0.16
CA LEU A 203 3.34 9.35 -0.19
C LEU A 203 2.32 10.41 0.22
N SER A 204 2.62 11.20 1.24
CA SER A 204 1.68 12.19 1.78
C SER A 204 2.36 13.51 2.13
N GLU A 205 1.60 14.61 2.10
CA GLU A 205 2.05 15.95 2.53
C GLU A 205 2.04 16.15 4.05
N LYS A 206 1.64 15.12 4.81
CA LYS A 206 1.57 15.14 6.27
C LYS A 206 2.06 13.81 6.81
N PRO A 207 2.75 13.80 7.96
CA PRO A 207 3.08 12.56 8.63
C PRO A 207 1.79 11.85 9.05
N TRP A 208 1.84 10.53 9.01
CA TRP A 208 0.83 9.68 9.58
C TRP A 208 0.81 9.79 11.10
N THR A 209 -0.39 9.93 11.68
CA THR A 209 -0.57 10.05 13.13
C THR A 209 -1.42 8.93 13.73
N GLY A 210 -1.66 7.85 12.97
CA GLY A 210 -2.69 6.84 13.25
C GLY A 210 -3.94 7.11 12.42
N GLY A 211 -4.55 6.05 11.89
CA GLY A 211 -5.62 6.14 10.89
C GLY A 211 -6.98 6.56 11.38
N SER A 212 -7.93 6.59 10.45
CA SER A 212 -9.32 6.96 10.69
C SER A 212 -10.04 5.98 11.63
N ASP A 213 -9.57 4.73 11.71
CA ASP A 213 -10.13 3.71 12.59
C ASP A 213 -9.05 2.74 13.13
N PRO A 214 -8.20 3.20 14.08
CA PRO A 214 -7.13 2.39 14.64
C PRO A 214 -7.67 1.13 15.34
N GLY A 215 -7.18 -0.04 14.95
CA GLY A 215 -7.63 -1.34 15.49
C GLY A 215 -8.79 -1.99 14.73
N SER A 216 -9.30 -1.34 13.66
CA SER A 216 -10.12 -2.03 12.67
C SER A 216 -9.24 -2.86 11.75
N ARG A 217 -9.67 -4.09 11.51
CA ARG A 217 -8.95 -5.06 10.68
C ARG A 217 -8.59 -4.48 9.32
N GLY A 218 -7.35 -4.63 8.87
CA GLY A 218 -6.89 -4.08 7.60
C GLY A 218 -6.39 -2.65 7.66
N ASN A 219 -6.82 -1.88 8.65
CA ASN A 219 -6.59 -0.44 8.69
C ASN A 219 -5.08 -0.15 8.75
N GLY A 220 -4.30 -0.91 9.53
CA GLY A 220 -2.84 -0.74 9.63
C GLY A 220 -2.41 0.69 9.95
N GLY A 221 -3.35 1.52 10.41
CA GLY A 221 -3.28 2.98 10.29
C GLY A 221 -3.53 3.48 8.87
N SER A 222 -4.77 3.47 8.40
CA SER A 222 -5.37 4.16 7.23
C SER A 222 -6.56 5.04 7.65
#